data_AF-A0AAW5CY36-F1
#
_entry.id   AF-A0AAW5CY36-F1
#
_cell.length_a   1.000
_cell.length_b   1.000
_cell.length_c   1.000
_cell.angle_alpha   90.00
_cell.angle_beta   90.00
_cell.angle_gamma   90.00
#
_symmetry.space_group_name_H-M   'P 1'
#
loop_
_entity.id
_entity.type
_entity.pdbx_description
1 polymer ?
#
loop_
_entity_poly.entity_id
_entity_poly.type
_entity_poly.pdbx_seq_one_letter_code
_entity_poly.pdbx_strand_id
1 'polypeptide(L)'
;MNALSDETLLLNALNNGPDLPSENFEFKSIFLDSILPDAENARFFPAIAISDTDANAFINRKITKSQLAKQYGADGFILIGKSVLLNCLTYGTTDWKKANESIDSIVELGENIIESDLIQAPTVYPLDSDGRYKIVTGHRRFFALLYANGKGSAAQFKVYDSKPYLLKTKQFVENASREDLSPYGKLQAFSGAMHELDALNNARLKLGGKKLTVKQSASKLGISMGAFDNYNVLTRYSAVAESYKTGLKKTFINVKKIVLDTEKEYRHQYGKKQLNIGDKKEINNLLAKKLTGIEQSLPKAPEKVKLNFSLSPTSIKKLLELNIFKLDTGINWLELDWNDGNQIQKAINQVVELLQSSDNVNENPISG
;
A
#
# COMPACT_ATOMS: atom_id res chain seq x y z
N MET A 1 -2.91 11.06 20.97
CA MET A 1 -3.81 12.07 21.58
C MET A 1 -4.53 12.98 20.57
N ASN A 2 -4.35 12.84 19.23
CA ASN A 2 -4.91 13.77 18.23
C ASN A 2 -6.30 13.40 17.63
N ALA A 3 -6.73 12.13 17.70
CA ALA A 3 -7.96 11.72 17.01
C ALA A 3 -9.24 12.32 17.60
N LEU A 4 -9.28 12.47 18.94
CA LEU A 4 -10.40 13.10 19.65
C LEU A 4 -10.50 14.60 19.35
N SER A 5 -9.37 15.32 19.21
CA SER A 5 -9.40 16.75 18.88
C SER A 5 -9.90 17.00 17.46
N ASP A 6 -9.50 16.16 16.50
CA ASP A 6 -9.85 16.33 15.09
C ASP A 6 -11.33 15.99 14.82
N GLU A 7 -11.88 14.97 15.50
CA GLU A 7 -13.31 14.65 15.41
C GLU A 7 -14.19 15.73 16.05
N THR A 8 -13.81 16.25 17.23
CA THR A 8 -14.52 17.36 17.87
C THR A 8 -14.50 18.63 17.02
N LEU A 9 -13.36 18.92 16.39
CA LEU A 9 -13.21 20.07 15.50
C LEU A 9 -14.11 19.95 14.25
N LEU A 10 -14.22 18.75 13.66
CA LEU A 10 -15.15 18.49 12.55
C LEU A 10 -16.62 18.59 12.97
N LEU A 11 -16.98 18.06 14.15
CA LEU A 11 -18.35 18.16 14.69
C LEU A 11 -18.76 19.62 14.91
N ASN A 12 -17.88 20.42 15.53
CA ASN A 12 -18.13 21.84 15.75
C ASN A 12 -18.28 22.61 14.45
N ALA A 13 -17.47 22.29 13.43
CA ALA A 13 -17.57 22.92 12.12
C ALA A 13 -18.88 22.61 11.41
N LEU A 14 -19.35 21.36 11.49
CA LEU A 14 -20.58 20.91 10.84
C LEU A 14 -21.85 21.30 11.62
N ASN A 15 -21.76 21.66 12.90
CA ASN A 15 -22.90 22.24 13.62
C ASN A 15 -23.36 23.57 12.99
N ASN A 16 -22.46 24.29 12.33
CA ASN A 16 -22.75 25.58 11.70
C ASN A 16 -23.30 25.45 10.26
N GLY A 17 -23.39 24.23 9.71
CA GLY A 17 -23.91 24.00 8.37
C GLY A 17 -23.60 22.60 7.81
N PRO A 18 -24.29 22.18 6.74
CA PRO A 18 -24.16 20.82 6.16
C PRO A 18 -22.79 20.55 5.49
N ASP A 19 -22.01 21.60 5.25
CA ASP A 19 -20.69 21.55 4.64
C ASP A 19 -19.65 22.21 5.54
N LEU A 20 -18.40 21.78 5.40
CA LEU A 20 -17.29 22.42 6.11
C LEU A 20 -17.16 23.88 5.64
N PRO A 21 -16.95 24.82 6.56
CA PRO A 21 -16.79 26.23 6.20
C PRO A 21 -15.55 26.42 5.31
N SER A 22 -15.59 27.46 4.48
CA SER A 22 -14.42 27.86 3.70
C SER A 22 -13.31 28.31 4.64
N GLU A 23 -12.12 27.76 4.45
CA GLU A 23 -10.94 28.17 5.21
C GLU A 23 -10.29 29.39 4.56
N ASN A 24 -10.19 30.46 5.33
CA ASN A 24 -9.53 31.69 4.92
C ASN A 24 -8.01 31.53 4.94
N PHE A 25 -7.35 32.26 4.05
CA PHE A 25 -5.90 32.31 3.99
C PHE A 25 -5.42 33.66 3.47
N GLU A 26 -4.18 33.99 3.80
CA GLU A 26 -3.48 35.16 3.28
C GLU A 26 -2.03 34.83 2.94
N PHE A 27 -1.37 35.66 2.15
CA PHE A 27 0.05 35.50 1.86
C PHE A 27 0.89 36.34 2.83
N LYS A 28 1.82 35.70 3.56
CA LYS A 28 2.72 36.37 4.52
C LYS A 28 4.17 36.01 4.23
N SER A 29 5.07 36.95 4.53
CA SER A 29 6.51 36.66 4.63
C SER A 29 6.79 36.08 6.02
N ILE A 30 7.36 34.87 6.08
CA ILE A 30 7.68 34.18 7.34
C ILE A 30 9.12 33.71 7.28
N PHE A 31 9.84 33.84 8.40
CA PHE A 31 11.18 33.28 8.55
C PHE A 31 11.16 31.76 8.47
N LEU A 32 12.11 31.18 7.74
CA LEU A 32 12.15 29.74 7.49
C LEU A 32 12.40 28.92 8.77
N ASP A 33 13.04 29.50 9.78
CA ASP A 33 13.28 28.87 11.09
C ASP A 33 12.01 28.71 11.96
N SER A 34 10.98 29.51 11.70
CA SER A 34 9.66 29.42 12.33
C SER A 34 8.78 28.32 11.72
N ILE A 35 9.22 27.65 10.65
CA ILE A 35 8.44 26.65 9.92
C ILE A 35 8.84 25.23 10.36
N LEU A 36 7.83 24.44 10.74
CA LEU A 36 7.97 23.03 11.07
C LEU A 36 7.40 22.15 9.95
N PRO A 37 8.20 21.24 9.37
CA PRO A 37 7.69 20.28 8.41
C PRO A 37 6.78 19.23 9.07
N ASP A 38 5.82 18.70 8.30
CA ASP A 38 4.99 17.58 8.76
C ASP A 38 5.71 16.24 8.57
N ALA A 39 6.17 15.63 9.67
CA ALA A 39 6.93 14.38 9.65
C ALA A 39 6.15 13.16 9.14
N GLU A 40 4.83 13.22 9.17
CA GLU A 40 3.94 12.18 8.65
C GLU A 40 3.69 12.30 7.14
N ASN A 41 4.20 13.34 6.49
CA ASN A 41 4.03 13.52 5.05
C ASN A 41 4.89 12.51 4.28
N ALA A 42 4.34 11.89 3.24
CA ALA A 42 5.06 10.89 2.45
C ALA A 42 6.31 11.43 1.73
N ARG A 43 6.43 12.75 1.55
CA ARG A 43 7.61 13.43 0.97
C ARG A 43 8.59 13.94 2.02
N PHE A 44 8.28 13.79 3.31
CA PHE A 44 9.18 14.22 4.36
C PHE A 44 10.35 13.26 4.47
N PHE A 45 11.53 13.84 4.70
CA PHE A 45 12.70 13.13 5.20
C PHE A 45 13.23 13.84 6.44
N PRO A 46 13.85 13.11 7.38
CA PRO A 46 14.36 13.68 8.62
C PRO A 46 15.46 14.70 8.30
N ALA A 47 15.17 15.98 8.49
CA ALA A 47 16.07 17.07 8.13
C ALA A 47 16.36 18.01 9.31
N ILE A 48 17.59 18.51 9.37
CA ILE A 48 18.04 19.51 10.35
C ILE A 48 18.56 20.71 9.58
N ALA A 49 17.98 21.88 9.84
CA ALA A 49 18.44 23.13 9.27
C ALA A 49 19.70 23.64 10.00
N ILE A 50 20.80 23.82 9.27
CA ILE A 50 22.07 24.35 9.79
C ILE A 50 22.13 25.87 9.65
N SER A 51 22.98 26.51 10.44
CA SER A 51 23.23 27.95 10.35
C SER A 51 23.90 28.32 9.02
N ASP A 52 23.67 29.54 8.54
CA ASP A 52 24.29 30.03 7.31
C ASP A 52 25.82 30.16 7.47
N THR A 53 26.30 30.42 8.69
CA THR A 53 27.73 30.42 9.02
C THR A 53 28.36 29.05 8.83
N ASP A 54 27.70 27.99 9.31
CA ASP A 54 28.20 26.62 9.20
C ASP A 54 28.09 26.09 7.77
N ALA A 55 27.02 26.45 7.04
CA ALA A 55 26.88 26.14 5.61
C ALA A 55 28.03 26.76 4.81
N ASN A 56 28.33 28.05 5.04
CA ASN A 56 29.46 28.73 4.42
C ASN A 56 30.81 28.11 4.82
N ALA A 57 30.99 27.69 6.07
CA ALA A 57 32.19 27.00 6.50
C ALA A 57 32.38 25.67 5.75
N PHE A 58 31.29 24.92 5.51
CA PHE A 58 31.33 23.67 4.77
C PHE A 58 31.67 23.88 3.29
N ILE A 59 31.01 24.84 2.63
CA ILE A 59 31.29 25.20 1.21
C ILE A 59 32.76 25.59 1.03
N ASN A 60 33.29 26.40 1.95
CA ASN A 60 34.68 26.85 1.93
C ASN A 60 35.68 25.80 2.47
N ARG A 61 35.24 24.55 2.67
CA ARG A 61 36.05 23.42 3.15
C ARG A 61 36.75 23.68 4.50
N LYS A 62 36.19 24.55 5.33
CA LYS A 62 36.66 24.84 6.70
C LYS A 62 36.17 23.83 7.73
N ILE A 63 35.07 23.12 7.42
CA ILE A 63 34.51 22.04 8.24
C ILE A 63 34.15 20.86 7.33
N THR A 64 34.38 19.65 7.82
CA THR A 64 34.00 18.41 7.11
C THR A 64 32.57 18.00 7.42
N LYS A 65 31.98 17.15 6.56
CA LYS A 65 30.64 16.59 6.79
C LYS A 65 30.54 15.86 8.13
N SER A 66 31.56 15.10 8.54
CA SER A 66 31.55 14.35 9.79
C SER A 66 31.55 15.28 11.01
N GLN A 67 32.35 16.35 10.99
CA GLN A 67 32.36 17.35 12.05
C GLN A 67 31.00 18.07 12.15
N LEU A 68 30.43 18.45 11.01
CA LEU A 68 29.13 19.11 10.96
C LEU A 68 28.00 18.18 11.44
N ALA A 69 28.01 16.91 11.03
CA ALA A 69 27.06 15.92 11.50
C ALA A 69 27.14 15.73 13.02
N LYS A 70 28.36 15.68 13.59
CA LYS A 70 28.56 15.60 15.04
C LYS A 70 28.07 16.85 15.77
N GLN A 71 28.34 18.05 15.24
CA GLN A 71 27.90 19.33 15.83
C GLN A 71 26.37 19.42 15.94
N TYR A 72 25.65 18.90 14.96
CA TYR A 72 24.19 18.98 14.87
C TYR A 72 23.48 17.70 15.34
N GLY A 73 24.21 16.66 15.76
CA GLY A 73 23.61 15.36 16.12
C GLY A 73 22.85 14.72 14.95
N ALA A 74 23.40 14.82 13.74
CA ALA A 74 22.67 14.55 12.49
C ALA A 74 22.77 13.10 11.99
N ASP A 75 23.17 12.16 12.85
CA ASP A 75 23.21 10.74 12.47
C ASP A 75 21.79 10.25 12.15
N GLY A 76 21.57 9.82 10.90
CA GLY A 76 20.23 9.45 10.42
C GLY A 76 19.38 10.61 9.89
N PHE A 77 19.94 11.81 9.76
CA PHE A 77 19.26 13.00 9.26
C PHE A 77 19.90 13.52 7.96
N ILE A 78 19.26 14.51 7.34
CA ILE A 78 19.80 15.31 6.25
C ILE A 78 20.06 16.72 6.78
N LEU A 79 21.29 17.21 6.63
CA LEU A 79 21.60 18.60 6.94
C LEU A 79 21.22 19.48 5.76
N ILE A 80 20.50 20.57 6.03
CA ILE A 80 20.07 21.53 5.01
C ILE A 80 20.51 22.93 5.44
N GLY A 81 21.23 23.63 4.58
CA GLY A 81 21.57 25.03 4.75
C GLY A 81 21.72 25.70 3.39
N LYS A 82 22.08 26.99 3.41
CA LYS A 82 22.29 27.73 2.16
C LYS A 82 23.32 27.04 1.26
N SER A 83 22.90 26.64 0.07
CA SER A 83 23.68 25.89 -0.93
C SER A 83 24.28 24.58 -0.41
N VAL A 84 23.70 23.98 0.64
CA VAL A 84 24.20 22.75 1.27
C VAL A 84 23.06 21.78 1.57
N LEU A 85 23.13 20.57 1.02
CA LEU A 85 22.26 19.44 1.33
C LEU A 85 23.12 18.19 1.54
N LEU A 86 23.22 17.70 2.77
CA LEU A 86 24.09 16.59 3.13
C LEU A 86 23.30 15.42 3.70
N ASN A 87 23.31 14.30 3.00
CA ASN A 87 22.71 13.06 3.46
C ASN A 87 23.58 12.38 4.53
N CYS A 88 23.18 12.44 5.80
CA CYS A 88 23.86 11.77 6.91
C CYS A 88 23.16 10.46 7.35
N LEU A 89 22.32 9.88 6.48
CA LEU A 89 21.82 8.51 6.70
C LEU A 89 22.92 7.47 6.43
N THR A 90 22.75 6.27 6.99
CA THR A 90 23.64 5.13 6.76
C THR A 90 23.71 4.79 5.27
N TYR A 91 24.91 4.88 4.70
CA TYR A 91 25.16 4.66 3.27
C TYR A 91 24.61 3.30 2.80
N GLY A 92 24.04 3.29 1.60
CA GLY A 92 23.54 2.08 0.94
C GLY A 92 22.17 1.56 1.42
N THR A 93 21.64 2.08 2.52
CA THR A 93 20.28 1.74 2.99
C THR A 93 19.20 2.22 2.02
N THR A 94 18.00 1.64 2.11
CA THR A 94 16.84 2.05 1.30
C THR A 94 16.49 3.51 1.51
N ASP A 95 16.60 3.98 2.75
CA ASP A 95 16.26 5.36 3.12
C ASP A 95 17.33 6.33 2.64
N TRP A 96 18.61 5.93 2.65
CA TRP A 96 19.69 6.71 2.05
C TRP A 96 19.50 6.92 0.54
N LYS A 97 19.08 5.88 -0.20
CA LYS A 97 18.81 6.00 -1.64
C LYS A 97 17.63 6.93 -1.94
N LYS A 98 16.50 6.73 -1.23
CA LYS A 98 15.31 7.60 -1.35
C LYS A 98 15.61 9.06 -0.99
N ALA A 99 16.43 9.26 0.04
CA ALA A 99 16.90 10.58 0.44
C ALA A 99 17.67 11.28 -0.69
N ASN A 100 18.60 10.58 -1.36
CA ASN A 100 19.36 11.19 -2.47
C ASN A 100 18.47 11.59 -3.64
N GLU A 101 17.54 10.73 -4.07
CA GLU A 101 16.58 11.08 -5.12
C GLU A 101 15.78 12.34 -4.76
N SER A 102 15.41 12.47 -3.48
CA SER A 102 14.71 13.65 -2.97
C SER A 102 15.62 14.89 -2.90
N ILE A 103 16.90 14.72 -2.53
CA ILE A 103 17.90 15.78 -2.47
C ILE A 103 18.13 16.37 -3.86
N ASP A 104 18.38 15.53 -4.88
CA ASP A 104 18.62 16.01 -6.25
C ASP A 104 17.44 16.84 -6.76
N SER A 105 16.22 16.35 -6.48
CA SER A 105 14.97 17.04 -6.81
C SER A 105 14.82 18.39 -6.07
N ILE A 106 15.30 18.50 -4.83
CA ILE A 106 15.25 19.74 -4.06
C ILE A 106 16.32 20.73 -4.52
N VAL A 107 17.54 20.25 -4.79
CA VAL A 107 18.63 21.07 -5.30
C VAL A 107 18.24 21.68 -6.63
N GLU A 108 17.72 20.89 -7.58
CA GLU A 108 17.24 21.40 -8.87
C GLU A 108 16.19 22.51 -8.70
N LEU A 109 15.23 22.33 -7.78
CA LEU A 109 14.23 23.36 -7.49
C LEU A 109 14.86 24.58 -6.81
N GLY A 110 15.84 24.37 -5.93
CA GLY A 110 16.55 25.42 -5.21
C GLY A 110 17.38 26.31 -6.14
N GLU A 111 18.13 25.72 -7.07
CA GLU A 111 18.85 26.46 -8.12
C GLU A 111 17.89 27.30 -8.96
N ASN A 112 16.73 26.75 -9.32
CA ASN A 112 15.70 27.53 -10.02
C ASN A 112 15.16 28.70 -9.17
N ILE A 113 15.04 28.54 -7.85
CA ILE A 113 14.61 29.61 -6.93
C ILE A 113 15.69 30.71 -6.80
N ILE A 114 16.96 30.36 -6.90
CA ILE A 114 18.06 31.33 -6.86
C ILE A 114 18.01 32.25 -8.09
N GLU A 115 17.72 31.68 -9.26
CA GLU A 115 17.65 32.41 -10.54
C GLU A 115 16.29 33.09 -10.78
N SER A 116 15.21 32.55 -10.23
CA SER A 116 13.84 33.02 -10.47
C SER A 116 12.98 32.90 -9.22
N ASP A 117 12.08 33.87 -9.00
CA ASP A 117 11.21 33.83 -7.83
C ASP A 117 10.35 32.55 -7.79
N LEU A 118 10.09 32.07 -6.57
CA LEU A 118 9.24 30.90 -6.35
C LEU A 118 7.81 31.18 -6.84
N ILE A 119 7.40 30.48 -7.91
CA ILE A 119 6.08 30.65 -8.54
C ILE A 119 4.93 30.26 -7.58
N GLN A 120 5.12 29.25 -6.75
CA GLN A 120 4.07 28.72 -5.85
C GLN A 120 4.54 28.63 -4.41
N ALA A 121 4.09 29.57 -3.57
CA ALA A 121 4.36 29.58 -2.14
C ALA A 121 3.94 28.26 -1.44
N PRO A 122 4.75 27.72 -0.49
CA PRO A 122 4.31 26.63 0.37
C PRO A 122 3.13 27.07 1.24
N THR A 123 2.28 26.13 1.64
CA THR A 123 1.11 26.42 2.47
C THR A 123 1.36 25.98 3.91
N VAL A 124 1.03 26.83 4.87
CA VAL A 124 1.25 26.61 6.30
C VAL A 124 0.03 27.01 7.12
N TYR A 125 0.00 26.61 8.39
CA TYR A 125 -0.95 27.11 9.39
C TYR A 125 -0.23 27.39 10.71
N PRO A 126 -0.71 28.36 11.51
CA PRO A 126 -0.08 28.72 12.78
C PRO A 126 -0.24 27.61 13.83
N LEU A 127 0.74 27.50 14.72
CA LEU A 127 0.66 26.72 15.95
C LEU A 127 0.36 27.67 17.11
N ASP A 128 -0.61 27.31 17.94
CA ASP A 128 -1.34 28.21 18.85
C ASP A 128 -0.48 28.95 19.90
N SER A 129 0.79 28.60 20.10
CA SER A 129 1.56 29.08 21.26
C SER A 129 2.89 29.80 20.99
N ASP A 130 3.53 29.64 19.82
CA ASP A 130 4.97 29.98 19.70
C ASP A 130 5.33 30.86 18.50
N GLY A 131 4.35 31.40 17.76
CA GLY A 131 4.62 32.10 16.49
C GLY A 131 5.23 31.20 15.40
N ARG A 132 5.19 29.88 15.63
CA ARG A 132 5.64 28.86 14.69
C ARG A 132 4.50 28.42 13.80
N TYR A 133 4.86 27.91 12.63
CA TYR A 133 3.91 27.44 11.64
C TYR A 133 4.22 25.99 11.28
N LYS A 134 3.19 25.23 10.91
CA LYS A 134 3.37 23.87 10.39
C LYS A 134 2.99 23.81 8.91
N ILE A 135 3.81 23.12 8.13
CA ILE A 135 3.58 22.94 6.69
C ILE A 135 2.35 22.06 6.46
N VAL A 136 1.42 22.59 5.66
CA VAL A 136 0.32 21.85 5.05
C VAL A 136 0.82 21.16 3.79
N THR A 137 1.27 21.94 2.80
CA THR A 137 1.74 21.44 1.49
C THR A 137 2.98 22.19 1.03
N GLY A 138 3.72 21.58 0.09
CA GLY A 138 4.93 22.20 -0.47
C GLY A 138 6.20 21.93 0.33
N HIS A 139 6.34 20.79 1.01
CA HIS A 139 7.57 20.39 1.73
C HIS A 139 8.82 20.49 0.86
N ARG A 140 8.77 20.00 -0.40
CA ARG A 140 9.88 20.11 -1.35
C ARG A 140 10.28 21.58 -1.60
N ARG A 141 9.29 22.46 -1.75
CA ARG A 141 9.51 23.92 -1.95
C ARG A 141 10.09 24.56 -0.70
N PHE A 142 9.64 24.17 0.49
CA PHE A 142 10.21 24.63 1.75
C PHE A 142 11.69 24.23 1.89
N PHE A 143 12.04 22.98 1.62
CA PHE A 143 13.43 22.55 1.67
C PHE A 143 14.29 23.22 0.59
N ALA A 144 13.71 23.50 -0.59
CA ALA A 144 14.38 24.25 -1.65
C ALA A 144 14.60 25.72 -1.26
N LEU A 145 13.67 26.35 -0.53
CA LEU A 145 13.85 27.69 0.05
C LEU A 145 14.98 27.72 1.09
N LEU A 146 15.06 26.70 1.96
CA LEU A 146 16.17 26.57 2.92
C LEU A 146 17.52 26.44 2.20
N TYR A 147 17.55 25.66 1.12
CA TYR A 147 18.74 25.52 0.28
C TYR A 147 19.10 26.82 -0.45
N ALA A 148 18.14 27.50 -1.07
CA ALA A 148 18.40 28.71 -1.84
C ALA A 148 18.81 29.90 -0.95
N ASN A 149 18.06 30.11 0.13
CA ASN A 149 18.13 31.37 0.88
C ASN A 149 18.77 31.25 2.27
N GLY A 150 18.89 30.03 2.81
CA GLY A 150 19.42 29.80 4.16
C GLY A 150 18.36 29.89 5.26
N LYS A 151 18.68 29.36 6.44
CA LYS A 151 17.72 29.15 7.53
C LYS A 151 17.16 30.47 8.09
N GLY A 152 17.98 31.52 8.14
CA GLY A 152 17.61 32.83 8.69
C GLY A 152 16.83 33.73 7.73
N SER A 153 16.53 33.25 6.53
CA SER A 153 15.81 34.04 5.52
C SER A 153 14.30 34.00 5.73
N ALA A 154 13.61 34.98 5.16
CA ALA A 154 12.16 34.99 5.08
C ALA A 154 11.71 34.67 3.65
N ALA A 155 10.57 33.99 3.53
CA ALA A 155 9.96 33.65 2.25
C ALA A 155 8.45 33.84 2.30
N GLN A 156 7.82 33.95 1.12
CA GLN A 156 6.37 34.05 1.04
C GLN A 156 5.71 32.68 1.25
N PHE A 157 4.70 32.64 2.12
CA PHE A 157 3.87 31.48 2.40
C PHE A 157 2.39 31.81 2.24
N LYS A 158 1.60 30.83 1.81
CA LYS A 158 0.15 30.86 1.97
C LYS A 158 -0.19 30.38 3.38
N VAL A 159 -0.76 31.26 4.20
CA VAL A 159 -1.01 31.02 5.62
C VAL A 159 -2.50 30.88 5.84
N TYR A 160 -2.93 29.71 6.30
CA TYR A 160 -4.29 29.54 6.83
C TYR A 160 -4.42 30.24 8.18
N ASP A 161 -5.61 30.75 8.48
CA ASP A 161 -5.90 31.37 9.78
C ASP A 161 -5.76 30.37 10.95
N SER A 162 -6.02 29.09 10.70
CA SER A 162 -5.95 28.01 11.68
C SER A 162 -5.66 26.66 11.00
N LYS A 163 -5.52 25.58 11.80
CA LYS A 163 -5.32 24.23 11.29
C LYS A 163 -6.46 23.84 10.34
N PRO A 164 -6.16 23.43 9.10
CA PRO A 164 -7.19 22.98 8.16
C PRO A 164 -7.94 21.72 8.63
N TYR A 165 -9.23 21.61 8.31
CA TYR A 165 -10.11 20.50 8.69
C TYR A 165 -9.69 19.15 8.13
N LEU A 166 -9.30 19.13 6.84
CA LEU A 166 -8.95 17.93 6.08
C LEU A 166 -7.52 18.05 5.56
N LEU A 167 -6.57 18.05 6.48
CA LEU A 167 -5.14 18.27 6.23
C LEU A 167 -4.55 17.25 5.26
N LYS A 168 -4.71 15.94 5.54
CA LYS A 168 -4.22 14.84 4.71
C LYS A 168 -4.91 14.81 3.35
N THR A 169 -6.18 15.19 3.28
CA THR A 169 -6.92 15.33 2.02
C THR A 169 -6.30 16.42 1.15
N LYS A 170 -6.00 17.59 1.72
CA LYS A 170 -5.31 18.69 1.01
C LYS A 170 -3.90 18.30 0.57
N GLN A 171 -3.16 17.62 1.45
CA GLN A 171 -1.86 17.05 1.12
C GLN A 171 -1.95 16.06 -0.03
N PHE A 172 -2.96 15.18 -0.03
CA PHE A 172 -3.16 14.21 -1.10
C PHE A 172 -3.46 14.91 -2.43
N VAL A 173 -4.39 15.88 -2.45
CA VAL A 173 -4.73 16.66 -3.67
C VAL A 173 -3.51 17.32 -4.29
N GLU A 174 -2.64 17.94 -3.48
CA GLU A 174 -1.42 18.58 -3.97
C GLU A 174 -0.40 17.59 -4.55
N ASN A 175 -0.44 16.34 -4.09
CA ASN A 175 0.49 15.28 -4.48
C ASN A 175 -0.05 14.32 -5.54
N ALA A 176 -1.37 14.26 -5.74
CA ALA A 176 -2.03 13.22 -6.52
C ALA A 176 -1.67 13.23 -8.01
N SER A 177 -1.37 14.40 -8.57
CA SER A 177 -0.97 14.56 -9.98
C SER A 177 0.54 14.45 -10.21
N ARG A 178 1.34 14.34 -9.15
CA ARG A 178 2.81 14.38 -9.27
C ARG A 178 3.39 12.98 -9.51
N GLU A 179 4.15 12.84 -10.59
CA GLU A 179 4.71 11.55 -11.03
C GLU A 179 5.76 10.99 -10.06
N ASP A 180 6.52 11.89 -9.40
CA ASP A 180 7.68 11.61 -8.54
C ASP A 180 7.35 10.95 -7.19
N LEU A 181 6.07 10.87 -6.77
CA LEU A 181 5.74 10.19 -5.52
C LEU A 181 5.83 8.66 -5.68
N SER A 182 6.61 8.01 -4.79
CA SER A 182 6.77 6.56 -4.79
C SER A 182 5.42 5.82 -4.66
N PRO A 183 5.30 4.58 -5.18
CA PRO A 183 4.07 3.79 -5.05
C PRO A 183 3.61 3.62 -3.59
N TYR A 184 4.54 3.33 -2.68
CA TYR A 184 4.25 3.27 -1.24
C TYR A 184 3.71 4.60 -0.71
N GLY A 185 4.39 5.71 -1.03
CA GLY A 185 3.98 7.05 -0.63
C GLY A 185 2.58 7.43 -1.14
N LYS A 186 2.26 7.06 -2.39
CA LYS A 186 0.93 7.25 -2.99
C LYS A 186 -0.17 6.51 -2.21
N LEU A 187 0.08 5.24 -1.83
CA LEU A 187 -0.88 4.46 -1.05
C LEU A 187 -1.06 5.01 0.38
N GLN A 188 0.03 5.40 1.04
CA GLN A 188 -0.02 5.99 2.39
C GLN A 188 -0.78 7.32 2.39
N ALA A 189 -0.50 8.20 1.42
CA ALA A 189 -1.19 9.47 1.28
C ALA A 189 -2.70 9.28 1.03
N PHE A 190 -3.07 8.31 0.18
CA PHE A 190 -4.47 7.97 -0.06
C PHE A 190 -5.15 7.43 1.21
N SER A 191 -4.52 6.50 1.93
CA SER A 191 -5.05 5.96 3.18
C SER A 191 -5.25 7.05 4.24
N GLY A 192 -4.29 7.96 4.40
CA GLY A 192 -4.43 9.09 5.33
C GLY A 192 -5.59 10.01 4.97
N ALA A 193 -5.75 10.34 3.69
CA ALA A 193 -6.87 11.15 3.22
C ALA A 193 -8.23 10.43 3.36
N MET A 194 -8.28 9.12 3.10
CA MET A 194 -9.48 8.32 3.32
C MET A 194 -9.89 8.26 4.80
N HIS A 195 -8.93 8.16 5.73
CA HIS A 195 -9.22 8.23 7.16
C HIS A 195 -9.87 9.55 7.58
N GLU A 196 -9.42 10.68 7.02
CA GLU A 196 -10.07 11.98 7.26
C GLU A 196 -11.48 12.04 6.67
N LEU A 197 -11.69 11.50 5.46
CA LEU A 197 -13.02 11.43 4.86
C LEU A 197 -13.96 10.51 5.65
N ASP A 198 -13.46 9.43 6.24
CA ASP A 198 -14.22 8.55 7.13
C ASP A 198 -14.57 9.25 8.44
N ALA A 199 -13.64 10.01 9.03
CA ALA A 199 -13.92 10.85 10.20
C ALA A 199 -15.00 11.90 9.88
N LEU A 200 -14.92 12.55 8.72
CA LEU A 200 -15.94 13.48 8.24
C LEU A 200 -17.30 12.78 8.05
N ASN A 201 -17.31 11.57 7.46
CA ASN A 201 -18.54 10.79 7.30
C ASN A 201 -19.17 10.42 8.65
N ASN A 202 -18.36 10.05 9.65
CA ASN A 202 -18.83 9.74 10.99
C ASN A 202 -19.41 10.98 11.68
N ALA A 203 -18.75 12.14 11.57
CA ALA A 203 -19.26 13.40 12.08
C ALA A 203 -20.59 13.79 11.43
N ARG A 204 -20.71 13.67 10.10
CA ARG A 204 -21.97 13.90 9.36
C ARG A 204 -23.09 12.99 9.83
N LEU A 205 -22.82 11.70 10.05
CA LEU A 205 -23.82 10.75 10.54
C LEU A 205 -24.30 11.08 11.96
N LYS A 206 -23.38 11.48 12.86
CA LYS A 206 -23.74 11.88 14.23
C LYS A 206 -24.69 13.09 14.25
N LEU A 207 -24.61 13.95 13.25
CA LEU A 207 -25.49 15.11 13.06
C LEU A 207 -26.73 14.81 12.20
N GLY A 208 -27.05 13.54 11.93
CA GLY A 208 -28.22 13.13 11.15
C GLY A 208 -28.07 13.30 9.63
N GLY A 209 -26.87 13.65 9.15
CA GLY A 209 -26.54 13.77 7.74
C GLY A 209 -26.26 12.43 7.05
N LYS A 210 -25.97 12.49 5.74
CA LYS A 210 -25.58 11.32 4.93
C LYS A 210 -24.07 11.27 4.70
N LYS A 211 -23.54 10.05 4.58
CA LYS A 211 -22.17 9.81 4.12
C LYS A 211 -21.96 10.38 2.71
N LEU A 212 -20.74 10.78 2.43
CA LEU A 212 -20.31 11.14 1.09
C LEU A 212 -20.44 9.93 0.15
N THR A 213 -20.95 10.18 -1.05
CA THR A 213 -20.94 9.20 -2.14
C THR A 213 -19.52 9.00 -2.66
N VAL A 214 -19.27 7.88 -3.35
CA VAL A 214 -17.98 7.61 -4.01
C VAL A 214 -17.56 8.77 -4.92
N LYS A 215 -18.52 9.35 -5.66
CA LYS A 215 -18.29 10.51 -6.53
C LYS A 215 -17.84 11.74 -5.76
N GLN A 216 -18.46 12.02 -4.60
CA GLN A 216 -18.08 13.15 -3.75
C GLN A 216 -16.69 12.92 -3.12
N SER A 217 -16.39 11.70 -2.67
CA SER A 217 -15.07 11.36 -2.12
C SER A 217 -13.96 11.52 -3.16
N ALA A 218 -14.17 10.99 -4.38
CA ALA A 218 -13.21 11.14 -5.47
C ALA A 218 -12.98 12.62 -5.85
N SER A 219 -14.06 13.41 -5.92
CA SER A 219 -13.99 14.85 -6.17
C SER A 219 -13.20 15.60 -5.09
N LYS A 220 -13.46 15.32 -3.80
CA LYS A 220 -12.71 15.91 -2.67
C LYS A 220 -11.23 15.53 -2.67
N LEU A 221 -10.89 14.35 -3.18
CA LEU A 221 -9.51 13.88 -3.34
C LEU A 221 -8.84 14.39 -4.63
N GLY A 222 -9.55 15.12 -5.49
CA GLY A 222 -9.00 15.67 -6.73
C GLY A 222 -8.59 14.60 -7.76
N ILE A 223 -9.20 13.42 -7.72
CA ILE A 223 -8.86 12.29 -8.60
C ILE A 223 -10.08 11.77 -9.37
N SER A 224 -9.81 11.10 -10.50
CA SER A 224 -10.87 10.45 -11.29
C SER A 224 -11.49 9.28 -10.53
N MET A 225 -12.72 8.90 -10.89
CA MET A 225 -13.41 7.74 -10.33
C MET A 225 -12.63 6.43 -10.53
N GLY A 226 -11.96 6.28 -11.69
CA GLY A 226 -11.12 5.12 -11.97
C GLY A 226 -9.87 5.07 -11.08
N ALA A 227 -9.24 6.23 -10.85
CA ALA A 227 -8.10 6.33 -9.93
C ALA A 227 -8.54 6.05 -8.48
N PHE A 228 -9.70 6.57 -8.06
CA PHE A 228 -10.29 6.28 -6.76
C PHE A 228 -10.52 4.78 -6.57
N ASP A 229 -11.13 4.10 -7.54
CA ASP A 229 -11.35 2.64 -7.48
C ASP A 229 -10.03 1.86 -7.38
N ASN A 230 -9.01 2.25 -8.16
CA ASN A 230 -7.68 1.63 -8.09
C ASN A 230 -7.10 1.75 -6.69
N TYR A 231 -7.02 2.96 -6.14
CA TYR A 231 -6.48 3.19 -4.81
C TYR A 231 -7.29 2.45 -3.74
N ASN A 232 -8.62 2.52 -3.81
CA ASN A 232 -9.53 1.87 -2.87
C ASN A 232 -9.45 0.33 -2.92
N VAL A 233 -8.94 -0.28 -4.00
CA VAL A 233 -8.59 -1.71 -4.02
C VAL A 233 -7.22 -1.94 -3.38
N LEU A 234 -6.24 -1.14 -3.76
CA LEU A 234 -4.83 -1.31 -3.35
C LEU A 234 -4.60 -1.04 -1.86
N THR A 235 -5.44 -0.23 -1.21
CA THR A 235 -5.32 0.10 0.21
C THR A 235 -6.21 -0.76 1.13
N ARG A 236 -6.92 -1.77 0.62
CA ARG A 236 -7.76 -2.67 1.43
C ARG A 236 -6.97 -3.53 2.41
N TYR A 237 -5.73 -3.89 2.02
CA TYR A 237 -4.88 -4.83 2.70
C TYR A 237 -3.51 -4.19 2.91
N SER A 238 -3.04 -4.14 4.16
CA SER A 238 -1.76 -3.52 4.49
C SER A 238 -0.58 -4.20 3.80
N ALA A 239 -0.70 -5.50 3.50
CA ALA A 239 0.30 -6.28 2.77
C ALA A 239 0.72 -5.64 1.44
N VAL A 240 -0.19 -4.96 0.74
CA VAL A 240 0.12 -4.29 -0.53
C VAL A 240 1.06 -3.11 -0.31
N ALA A 241 0.75 -2.23 0.64
CA ALA A 241 1.60 -1.09 0.96
C ALA A 241 2.97 -1.54 1.48
N GLU A 242 3.01 -2.51 2.40
CA GLU A 242 4.27 -3.05 2.93
C GLU A 242 5.14 -3.72 1.84
N SER A 243 4.52 -4.35 0.84
CA SER A 243 5.26 -4.91 -0.30
C SER A 243 5.93 -3.80 -1.13
N TYR A 244 5.24 -2.67 -1.38
CA TYR A 244 5.88 -1.53 -2.03
C TYR A 244 6.97 -0.88 -1.18
N LYS A 245 6.78 -0.82 0.14
CA LYS A 245 7.78 -0.31 1.09
C LYS A 245 9.09 -1.10 1.02
N THR A 246 8.98 -2.42 0.87
CA THR A 246 10.10 -3.38 0.77
C THR A 246 10.67 -3.53 -0.64
N GLY A 247 10.15 -2.78 -1.63
CA GLY A 247 10.75 -2.67 -2.96
C GLY A 247 10.03 -3.43 -4.08
N LEU A 248 8.74 -3.76 -3.92
CA LEU A 248 7.93 -4.32 -5.00
C LEU A 248 7.95 -3.41 -6.24
N LYS A 249 8.33 -3.98 -7.39
CA LYS A 249 8.45 -3.25 -8.68
C LYS A 249 7.24 -3.41 -9.60
N LYS A 250 6.25 -4.24 -9.24
CA LYS A 250 5.05 -4.44 -10.07
C LYS A 250 4.23 -3.14 -10.15
N THR A 251 3.53 -2.91 -11.26
CA THR A 251 2.66 -1.75 -11.41
C THR A 251 1.39 -1.88 -10.57
N PHE A 252 0.75 -0.76 -10.23
CA PHE A 252 -0.55 -0.73 -9.54
C PHE A 252 -1.63 -1.56 -10.25
N ILE A 253 -1.65 -1.58 -11.58
CA ILE A 253 -2.60 -2.37 -12.38
C ILE A 253 -2.39 -3.87 -12.11
N ASN A 254 -1.14 -4.34 -12.16
CA ASN A 254 -0.82 -5.75 -11.94
C ASN A 254 -1.13 -6.17 -10.50
N VAL A 255 -0.81 -5.32 -9.51
CA VAL A 255 -1.09 -5.63 -8.10
C VAL A 255 -2.59 -5.58 -7.82
N LYS A 256 -3.34 -4.64 -8.41
CA LYS A 256 -4.80 -4.61 -8.32
C LYS A 256 -5.41 -5.92 -8.80
N LYS A 257 -4.93 -6.44 -9.94
CA LYS A 257 -5.36 -7.75 -10.47
C LYS A 257 -5.09 -8.87 -9.46
N ILE A 258 -3.88 -8.94 -8.88
CA ILE A 258 -3.52 -9.94 -7.87
C ILE A 258 -4.45 -9.87 -6.64
N VAL A 259 -4.79 -8.66 -6.18
CA VAL A 259 -5.73 -8.46 -5.06
C VAL A 259 -7.11 -9.01 -5.40
N LEU A 260 -7.66 -8.61 -6.54
CA LEU A 260 -9.00 -9.03 -6.97
C LEU A 260 -9.08 -10.54 -7.23
N ASP A 261 -8.05 -11.13 -7.86
CA ASP A 261 -7.98 -12.56 -8.12
C ASP A 261 -7.89 -13.35 -6.79
N THR A 262 -7.15 -12.84 -5.81
CA THR A 262 -7.04 -13.47 -4.48
C THR A 262 -8.36 -13.38 -3.71
N GLU A 263 -9.06 -12.24 -3.76
CA GLU A 263 -10.41 -12.12 -3.19
C GLU A 263 -11.39 -13.09 -3.86
N LYS A 264 -11.36 -13.21 -5.19
CA LYS A 264 -12.24 -14.08 -5.96
C LYS A 264 -12.01 -15.55 -5.63
N GLU A 265 -10.75 -15.97 -5.60
CA GLU A 265 -10.37 -17.35 -5.26
C GLU A 265 -10.80 -17.70 -3.82
N TYR A 266 -10.54 -16.81 -2.86
CA TYR A 266 -10.95 -17.02 -1.48
C TYR A 266 -12.48 -17.13 -1.35
N ARG A 267 -13.25 -16.28 -2.05
CA ARG A 267 -14.72 -16.38 -2.07
C ARG A 267 -15.21 -17.71 -2.66
N HIS A 268 -14.57 -18.17 -3.73
CA HIS A 268 -14.91 -19.44 -4.37
C HIS A 268 -14.60 -20.63 -3.45
N GLN A 269 -13.40 -20.67 -2.87
CA GLN A 269 -12.95 -21.76 -1.99
C GLN A 269 -13.83 -21.94 -0.76
N TYR A 270 -14.26 -20.83 -0.13
CA TYR A 270 -15.05 -20.87 1.09
C TYR A 270 -16.55 -20.61 0.87
N GLY A 271 -17.01 -20.53 -0.38
CA GLY A 271 -18.42 -20.32 -0.73
C GLY A 271 -19.01 -19.01 -0.21
N LYS A 272 -18.21 -17.93 -0.09
CA LYS A 272 -18.63 -16.67 0.55
C LYS A 272 -19.03 -15.60 -0.46
N LYS A 273 -20.20 -14.98 -0.26
CA LYS A 273 -20.64 -13.79 -1.01
C LYS A 273 -20.04 -12.49 -0.47
N GLN A 274 -19.87 -12.39 0.85
CA GLN A 274 -19.30 -11.23 1.54
C GLN A 274 -18.12 -11.65 2.42
N LEU A 275 -17.10 -10.80 2.51
CA LEU A 275 -15.89 -11.04 3.29
C LEU A 275 -16.00 -10.32 4.64
N ASN A 276 -15.86 -11.06 5.74
CA ASN A 276 -15.82 -10.49 7.08
C ASN A 276 -14.39 -10.04 7.47
N ILE A 277 -14.21 -9.57 8.71
CA ILE A 277 -12.90 -9.09 9.20
C ILE A 277 -11.85 -10.22 9.24
N GLY A 278 -12.25 -11.41 9.67
CA GLY A 278 -11.38 -12.59 9.69
C GLY A 278 -10.92 -12.98 8.28
N ASP A 279 -11.84 -12.99 7.32
CA ASP A 279 -11.53 -13.26 5.91
C ASP A 279 -10.54 -12.26 5.34
N LYS A 280 -10.72 -10.97 5.65
CA LYS A 280 -9.79 -9.93 5.20
C LYS A 280 -8.39 -10.11 5.79
N LYS A 281 -8.30 -10.59 7.04
CA LYS A 281 -7.01 -10.88 7.68
C LYS A 281 -6.31 -12.05 6.99
N GLU A 282 -7.03 -13.12 6.66
CA GLU A 282 -6.47 -14.26 5.92
C GLU A 282 -6.05 -13.86 4.51
N ILE A 283 -6.87 -13.10 3.79
CA ILE A 283 -6.51 -12.56 2.47
C ILE A 283 -5.28 -11.67 2.54
N ASN A 284 -5.16 -10.83 3.58
CA ASN A 284 -3.97 -10.02 3.80
C ASN A 284 -2.71 -10.89 3.94
N ASN A 285 -2.78 -11.98 4.70
CA ASN A 285 -1.67 -12.92 4.86
C ASN A 285 -1.32 -13.62 3.54
N LEU A 286 -2.32 -14.05 2.76
CA LEU A 286 -2.12 -14.64 1.44
C LEU A 286 -1.46 -13.67 0.46
N LEU A 287 -1.89 -12.40 0.47
CA LEU A 287 -1.30 -11.36 -0.35
C LEU A 287 0.15 -11.06 0.04
N ALA A 288 0.46 -11.02 1.34
CA ALA A 288 1.84 -10.84 1.81
C ALA A 288 2.77 -11.92 1.24
N LYS A 289 2.35 -13.19 1.26
CA LYS A 289 3.10 -14.31 0.64
C LYS A 289 3.24 -14.15 -0.87
N LYS A 290 2.13 -13.91 -1.58
CA LYS A 290 2.11 -13.78 -3.05
C LYS A 290 2.95 -12.61 -3.57
N LEU A 291 2.95 -11.48 -2.86
CA LEU A 291 3.64 -10.25 -3.30
C LEU A 291 5.12 -10.24 -2.92
N THR A 292 5.52 -10.94 -1.87
CA THR A 292 6.94 -11.06 -1.46
C THR A 292 7.70 -12.16 -2.21
N GLY A 293 7.01 -12.98 -3.01
CA GLY A 293 7.64 -14.07 -3.77
C GLY A 293 7.95 -15.31 -2.93
N ILE A 294 7.47 -15.39 -1.68
CA ILE A 294 7.45 -16.64 -0.91
C ILE A 294 6.27 -17.45 -1.43
N GLU A 295 6.45 -18.06 -2.60
CA GLU A 295 5.53 -19.07 -3.13
C GLU A 295 5.59 -20.31 -2.24
N GLN A 296 4.73 -20.37 -1.22
CA GLN A 296 4.08 -21.64 -0.97
C GLN A 296 2.94 -21.71 -1.96
N SER A 297 3.14 -22.51 -3.02
CA SER A 297 2.01 -23.08 -3.73
C SER A 297 1.05 -23.60 -2.66
N LEU A 298 -0.20 -23.15 -2.70
CA LEU A 298 -1.27 -23.78 -1.94
C LEU A 298 -1.12 -25.31 -2.07
N PRO A 299 -1.39 -26.11 -1.02
CA PRO A 299 -1.52 -27.55 -1.22
C PRO A 299 -2.47 -27.73 -2.40
N LYS A 300 -1.95 -28.32 -3.49
CA LYS A 300 -2.75 -28.61 -4.68
C LYS A 300 -4.00 -29.30 -4.17
N ALA A 301 -5.17 -28.82 -4.60
CA ALA A 301 -6.40 -29.57 -4.36
C ALA A 301 -6.16 -31.04 -4.76
N PRO A 302 -6.66 -32.03 -3.99
CA PRO A 302 -6.45 -33.43 -4.33
C PRO A 302 -6.85 -33.64 -5.79
N GLU A 303 -5.90 -34.16 -6.56
CA GLU A 303 -6.04 -34.32 -7.99
C GLU A 303 -7.27 -35.21 -8.25
N LYS A 304 -8.26 -34.68 -8.99
CA LYS A 304 -9.46 -35.46 -9.31
C LYS A 304 -9.06 -36.60 -10.24
N VAL A 305 -9.00 -37.82 -9.72
CA VAL A 305 -8.75 -39.02 -10.53
C VAL A 305 -9.92 -39.21 -11.49
N LYS A 306 -9.68 -39.06 -12.79
CA LYS A 306 -10.66 -39.37 -13.83
C LYS A 306 -10.55 -40.85 -14.18
N LEU A 307 -11.57 -41.62 -13.79
CA LEU A 307 -11.67 -43.03 -14.15
C LEU A 307 -12.41 -43.15 -15.48
N ASN A 308 -11.69 -43.49 -16.54
CA ASN A 308 -12.25 -43.73 -17.87
C ASN A 308 -12.24 -45.23 -18.16
N PHE A 309 -13.33 -45.92 -17.87
CA PHE A 309 -13.53 -47.32 -18.27
C PHE A 309 -14.96 -47.53 -18.76
N SER A 310 -15.14 -48.52 -19.65
CA SER A 310 -16.45 -48.99 -20.10
C SER A 310 -16.66 -50.39 -19.55
N LEU A 311 -17.81 -50.67 -18.93
CA LEU A 311 -18.13 -51.96 -18.33
C LEU A 311 -19.42 -52.53 -18.92
N SER A 312 -19.49 -53.86 -19.05
CA SER A 312 -20.73 -54.57 -19.36
C SER A 312 -21.69 -54.51 -18.15
N PRO A 313 -23.02 -54.62 -18.36
CA PRO A 313 -23.98 -54.67 -17.25
C PRO A 313 -23.69 -55.79 -16.22
N THR A 314 -23.17 -56.93 -16.67
CA THR A 314 -22.73 -58.06 -15.84
C THR A 314 -21.48 -57.74 -15.02
N SER A 315 -20.48 -57.12 -15.63
CA SER A 315 -19.26 -56.67 -14.92
C SER A 315 -19.56 -55.57 -13.90
N ILE A 316 -20.51 -54.67 -14.18
CA ILE A 316 -20.96 -53.65 -13.20
C ILE A 316 -21.59 -54.32 -11.99
N LYS A 317 -22.47 -55.31 -12.21
CA LYS A 317 -23.10 -56.06 -11.12
C LYS A 317 -22.06 -56.77 -10.25
N LYS A 318 -21.11 -57.46 -10.87
CA LYS A 318 -19.99 -58.13 -10.16
C LYS A 318 -19.13 -57.14 -9.37
N LEU A 319 -18.80 -55.99 -9.96
CA LEU A 319 -18.01 -54.95 -9.28
C LEU A 319 -18.68 -54.45 -8.00
N LEU A 320 -20.01 -54.34 -8.01
CA LEU A 320 -20.79 -53.85 -6.86
C LEU A 320 -21.04 -54.93 -5.79
N GLU A 321 -21.11 -56.21 -6.19
CA GLU A 321 -21.38 -57.33 -5.28
C GLU A 321 -20.09 -57.91 -4.66
N LEU A 322 -18.95 -57.76 -5.33
CA LEU A 322 -17.67 -58.32 -4.88
C LEU A 322 -16.87 -57.30 -4.06
N ASN A 323 -16.25 -57.79 -2.99
CA ASN A 323 -15.23 -57.02 -2.29
C ASN A 323 -13.93 -57.05 -3.11
N ILE A 324 -13.67 -55.97 -3.85
CA ILE A 324 -12.50 -55.83 -4.74
C ILE A 324 -11.15 -56.01 -4.05
N PHE A 325 -11.08 -55.79 -2.72
CA PHE A 325 -9.87 -56.00 -1.92
C PHE A 325 -9.54 -57.47 -1.69
N LYS A 326 -10.50 -58.37 -1.96
CA LYS A 326 -10.35 -59.83 -1.80
C LYS A 326 -10.16 -60.56 -3.13
N LEU A 327 -10.18 -59.84 -4.25
CA LEU A 327 -9.94 -60.43 -5.56
C LEU A 327 -8.44 -60.63 -5.75
N ASP A 328 -8.05 -61.75 -6.37
CA ASP A 328 -6.65 -62.02 -6.75
C ASP A 328 -6.28 -61.22 -8.00
N THR A 329 -6.13 -59.92 -7.82
CA THR A 329 -5.82 -58.94 -8.88
C THR A 329 -4.32 -58.70 -9.01
N GLY A 330 -3.51 -59.30 -8.13
CA GLY A 330 -2.08 -58.99 -8.00
C GLY A 330 -1.79 -57.58 -7.46
N ILE A 331 -2.80 -56.86 -6.96
CA ILE A 331 -2.66 -55.50 -6.42
C ILE A 331 -2.44 -55.58 -4.90
N ASN A 332 -1.34 -55.02 -4.42
CA ASN A 332 -1.14 -54.83 -2.98
C ASN A 332 -1.87 -53.58 -2.49
N TRP A 333 -3.14 -53.75 -2.11
CA TRP A 333 -3.99 -52.66 -1.66
C TRP A 333 -3.49 -51.95 -0.38
N LEU A 334 -2.60 -52.57 0.39
CA LEU A 334 -2.04 -51.99 1.62
C LEU A 334 -0.87 -51.02 1.33
N GLU A 335 -0.21 -51.18 0.18
CA GLU A 335 0.94 -50.35 -0.23
C GLU A 335 0.58 -49.32 -1.31
N LEU A 336 -0.68 -49.30 -1.76
CA LEU A 336 -1.16 -48.37 -2.78
C LEU A 336 -1.13 -46.93 -2.24
N ASP A 337 -0.42 -46.04 -2.92
CA ASP A 337 -0.46 -44.61 -2.59
C ASP A 337 -1.74 -43.97 -3.11
N TRP A 338 -2.68 -43.72 -2.20
CA TRP A 338 -3.96 -43.07 -2.47
C TRP A 338 -3.85 -41.58 -2.86
N ASN A 339 -2.64 -41.00 -2.87
CA ASN A 339 -2.39 -39.66 -3.39
C ASN A 339 -1.82 -39.67 -4.82
N ASP A 340 -1.49 -40.84 -5.38
CA ASP A 340 -1.01 -40.98 -6.76
C ASP A 340 -2.15 -41.42 -7.70
N GLY A 341 -2.69 -40.46 -8.44
CA GLY A 341 -3.79 -40.70 -9.38
C GLY A 341 -3.48 -41.73 -10.47
N ASN A 342 -2.22 -41.88 -10.88
CA ASN A 342 -1.82 -42.86 -11.89
C ASN A 342 -1.81 -44.28 -11.30
N GLN A 343 -1.37 -44.44 -10.05
CA GLN A 343 -1.42 -45.72 -9.36
C GLN A 343 -2.86 -46.18 -9.14
N ILE A 344 -3.73 -45.27 -8.70
CA ILE A 344 -5.16 -45.56 -8.50
C ILE A 344 -5.82 -45.96 -9.82
N GLN A 345 -5.57 -45.21 -10.90
CA GLN A 345 -6.13 -45.52 -12.21
C GLN A 345 -5.65 -46.88 -12.73
N LYS A 346 -4.37 -47.19 -12.57
CA LYS A 346 -3.79 -48.48 -12.98
C LYS A 346 -4.40 -49.65 -12.19
N ALA A 347 -4.54 -49.50 -10.87
CA ALA A 347 -5.16 -50.51 -10.01
C ALA A 347 -6.62 -50.76 -10.40
N ILE A 348 -7.40 -49.71 -10.64
CA ILE A 348 -8.81 -49.84 -11.04
C ILE A 348 -8.94 -50.46 -12.44
N ASN A 349 -8.07 -50.10 -13.39
CA ASN A 349 -8.08 -50.73 -14.72
C ASN A 349 -7.80 -52.23 -14.66
N GLN A 350 -6.87 -52.67 -13.81
CA GLN A 350 -6.59 -54.10 -13.60
C GLN A 350 -7.79 -54.86 -13.03
N VAL A 351 -8.52 -54.26 -12.08
CA VAL A 351 -9.77 -54.85 -11.56
C VAL A 351 -10.81 -54.97 -12.68
N VAL A 352 -10.96 -53.92 -13.50
CA VAL A 352 -11.90 -53.90 -14.63
C VAL A 352 -11.55 -54.97 -15.67
N GLU A 353 -10.29 -55.10 -16.05
CA GLU A 353 -9.82 -56.12 -17.01
C GLU A 353 -10.09 -57.55 -16.50
N LEU A 354 -9.88 -57.80 -15.21
CA LEU A 354 -10.14 -59.11 -14.60
C LEU A 354 -11.64 -59.45 -14.57
N LEU A 355 -12.50 -58.46 -14.29
CA LEU A 355 -13.95 -58.65 -14.31
C LEU A 355 -14.47 -58.92 -15.72
N GLN A 356 -13.90 -58.25 -16.73
CA GLN A 356 -14.26 -58.45 -18.14
C GLN A 356 -13.72 -59.76 -18.71
N SER A 357 -12.51 -60.18 -18.35
CA SER A 357 -11.98 -61.48 -18.77
C SER A 357 -12.80 -62.65 -18.18
N SER A 358 -13.33 -62.48 -16.96
CA SER A 358 -14.26 -63.44 -16.34
C SER A 358 -15.65 -63.49 -17.00
N ASP A 359 -16.02 -62.46 -17.78
CA ASP A 359 -17.26 -62.46 -18.57
C ASP A 359 -17.10 -63.24 -19.88
N ASN A 360 -15.91 -63.23 -20.49
CA ASN A 360 -15.63 -63.94 -21.75
C ASN A 360 -15.45 -65.46 -21.62
N VAL A 361 -15.24 -66.00 -20.41
CA VAL A 361 -15.05 -67.45 -20.18
C VAL A 361 -16.39 -68.20 -20.07
N ASN A 362 -17.51 -67.50 -19.84
CA ASN A 362 -18.83 -68.12 -19.69
C ASN A 362 -19.64 -68.21 -21.00
N GLU A 363 -19.06 -67.84 -22.15
CA GLU A 363 -19.66 -68.03 -23.47
C GLU A 363 -18.94 -69.14 -24.26
N ASN A 364 -19.01 -70.38 -23.79
CA ASN A 364 -18.81 -71.56 -24.64
C ASN A 364 -19.79 -72.66 -24.22
N PRO A 365 -20.83 -72.96 -25.02
CA PRO A 365 -21.66 -74.13 -24.79
C PRO A 365 -20.87 -75.37 -25.24
N ILE A 366 -20.49 -76.24 -24.29
CA ILE A 366 -20.07 -77.59 -24.65
C ILE A 366 -21.33 -78.33 -25.11
N SER A 367 -21.36 -78.56 -26.41
CA SER A 367 -22.13 -79.60 -27.08
C SER A 367 -21.41 -80.92 -26.86
N GLY A 368 -22.17 -81.95 -26.45
CA GLY A 368 -21.70 -83.30 -26.16
C GLY A 368 -22.60 -83.99 -25.16
#